data_AF-U9SYL3-F1
#
_entry.id   AF-U9SYL3-F1
#
_cell.length_a   1.000
_cell.length_b   1.000
_cell.length_c   1.000
_cell.angle_alpha   90.00
_cell.angle_beta   90.00
_cell.angle_gamma   90.00
#
_symmetry.space_group_name_H-M   'P 1'
#
loop_
_entity.id
_entity.type
_entity.pdbx_description
1 polymer ?
#
loop_
_entity_poly.entity_id
_entity_poly.type
_entity_poly.pdbx_seq_one_letter_code
_entity_poly.pdbx_strand_id
1 'polypeptide(L)'
;MNENSVEDGQESKNKVLDNGKIVESVATEVFETESKILSLIGEVTKKYDEMVEIGQTVEHNKEIHELLSKVEKANMAFSNLRIHNKKNTKYFSEENYTNLHRLVEIIDKIREFIAEISKGYKAEIFRNLNNEFDTTVQLLKLDLEVPFSNYLPRIKEVNFLPLVREVTNIYNEIIEVYQTAQYNKKTCWSM
;
A
#
# COMPACT_ATOMS: atom_id res chain seq x y z
N MET A 1 75.84 23.37 32.33
CA MET A 1 75.09 23.13 33.58
C MET A 1 73.62 23.35 33.27
N ASN A 2 72.83 22.27 33.42
CA ASN A 2 71.36 22.14 33.57
C ASN A 2 70.43 22.82 32.55
N GLU A 3 69.24 22.32 32.20
CA GLU A 3 68.48 21.05 32.24
C GLU A 3 67.13 21.40 31.57
N ASN A 4 66.54 20.48 30.79
CA ASN A 4 65.11 20.24 30.45
C ASN A 4 64.18 21.46 30.17
N SER A 5 63.35 21.45 29.10
CA SER A 5 62.18 20.57 29.01
C SER A 5 61.58 20.53 27.60
N VAL A 6 61.00 19.36 27.29
CA VAL A 6 60.17 19.01 26.13
C VAL A 6 58.77 19.62 26.28
N GLU A 7 58.18 20.14 25.21
CA GLU A 7 56.72 20.10 25.04
C GLU A 7 56.33 19.79 23.60
N ASP A 8 55.50 18.75 23.53
CA ASP A 8 54.93 18.03 22.41
C ASP A 8 53.88 18.88 21.68
N GLY A 9 54.06 19.06 20.36
CA GLY A 9 53.13 19.76 19.49
C GLY A 9 52.53 18.78 18.49
N GLN A 10 51.42 18.16 18.87
CA GLN A 10 50.73 17.13 18.11
C GLN A 10 50.36 17.58 16.69
N GLU A 11 50.83 16.79 15.73
CA GLU A 11 50.41 16.76 14.34
C GLU A 11 48.91 16.46 14.27
N SER A 12 48.11 17.50 14.03
CA SER A 12 46.68 17.36 13.75
C SER A 12 46.50 16.63 12.43
N LYS A 13 46.37 15.30 12.50
CA LYS A 13 45.91 14.46 11.40
C LYS A 13 44.52 14.92 10.99
N ASN A 14 44.46 15.74 9.95
CA ASN A 14 43.25 15.96 9.18
C ASN A 14 42.78 14.59 8.68
N LYS A 15 41.83 14.00 9.39
CA LYS A 15 41.07 12.85 8.95
C LYS A 15 40.18 13.35 7.82
N VAL A 16 40.72 13.29 6.60
CA VAL A 16 39.94 13.42 5.36
C VAL A 16 38.87 12.34 5.45
N LEU A 17 37.66 12.75 5.83
CA LEU A 17 36.51 11.87 5.86
C LEU A 17 36.21 11.53 4.40
N ASP A 18 36.28 10.24 4.10
CA ASP A 18 36.05 9.68 2.78
C ASP A 18 34.56 9.85 2.41
N ASN A 19 34.23 11.04 1.91
CA ASN A 19 32.89 11.38 1.45
C ASN A 19 32.42 10.46 0.32
N GLY A 20 33.34 9.81 -0.42
CA GLY A 20 32.98 8.84 -1.47
C GLY A 20 32.36 7.57 -0.91
N LYS A 21 32.98 7.01 0.15
CA LYS A 21 32.52 5.78 0.78
C LYS A 21 31.20 5.93 1.55
N ILE A 22 30.95 7.11 2.13
CA ILE A 22 29.69 7.42 2.82
C ILE A 22 28.54 7.57 1.82
N VAL A 23 28.79 8.19 0.65
CA VAL A 23 27.78 8.35 -0.39
C VAL A 23 27.39 7.00 -1.01
N GLU A 24 28.35 6.10 -1.19
CA GLU A 24 28.11 4.75 -1.72
C GLU A 24 27.36 3.84 -0.74
N SER A 25 27.67 3.90 0.56
CA SER A 25 26.95 3.11 1.57
C SER A 25 25.50 3.57 1.73
N VAL A 26 25.26 4.89 1.76
CA VAL A 26 23.90 5.45 1.87
C VAL A 26 23.06 5.16 0.63
N ALA A 27 23.65 5.23 -0.57
CA ALA A 27 22.94 4.86 -1.79
C ALA A 27 22.50 3.38 -1.73
N THR A 28 23.38 2.49 -1.29
CA THR A 28 23.10 1.04 -1.20
C THR A 28 21.97 0.74 -0.21
N GLU A 29 21.96 1.38 0.97
CA GLU A 29 20.90 1.21 1.99
C GLU A 29 19.53 1.71 1.49
N VAL A 30 19.49 2.84 0.78
CA VAL A 30 18.25 3.37 0.19
C VAL A 30 17.69 2.44 -0.87
N PHE A 31 18.55 1.91 -1.77
CA PHE A 31 18.12 0.94 -2.78
C PHE A 31 17.59 -0.36 -2.16
N GLU A 32 18.21 -0.83 -1.08
CA GLU A 32 17.76 -2.03 -0.37
C GLU A 32 16.38 -1.82 0.28
N THR A 33 16.18 -0.68 0.95
CA THR A 33 14.90 -0.32 1.59
C THR A 33 13.78 -0.18 0.56
N GLU A 34 14.07 0.45 -0.58
CA GLU A 34 13.13 0.57 -1.69
C GLU A 34 12.65 -0.80 -2.17
N SER A 35 13.59 -1.72 -2.44
CA SER A 35 13.28 -3.08 -2.89
C SER A 35 12.39 -3.83 -1.88
N LYS A 36 12.71 -3.75 -0.59
CA LYS A 36 11.92 -4.37 0.48
C LYS A 36 10.49 -3.84 0.53
N ILE A 37 10.31 -2.53 0.48
CA ILE A 37 8.97 -1.91 0.47
C ILE A 37 8.20 -2.32 -0.78
N LEU A 38 8.84 -2.31 -1.97
CA LEU A 38 8.20 -2.75 -3.21
C LEU A 38 7.76 -4.23 -3.15
N SER A 39 8.55 -5.09 -2.50
CA SER A 39 8.17 -6.48 -2.22
C SER A 39 6.91 -6.55 -1.36
N LEU A 40 6.87 -5.83 -0.24
CA LEU A 40 5.69 -5.78 0.64
C LEU A 40 4.45 -5.26 -0.07
N ILE A 41 4.58 -4.26 -0.95
CA ILE A 41 3.47 -3.79 -1.80
C ILE A 41 2.92 -4.93 -2.67
N GLY A 42 3.81 -5.73 -3.27
CA GLY A 42 3.41 -6.91 -4.03
C GLY A 42 2.66 -7.93 -3.17
N GLU A 43 3.06 -8.12 -1.91
CA GLU A 43 2.35 -8.97 -0.97
C GLU A 43 0.95 -8.45 -0.61
N VAL A 44 0.80 -7.14 -0.41
CA VAL A 44 -0.52 -6.51 -0.22
C VAL A 44 -1.44 -6.80 -1.40
N THR A 45 -0.97 -6.62 -2.63
CA THR A 45 -1.75 -6.91 -3.83
C THR A 45 -2.19 -8.37 -3.88
N LYS A 46 -1.25 -9.30 -3.68
CA LYS A 46 -1.55 -10.74 -3.68
C LYS A 46 -2.60 -11.11 -2.63
N LYS A 47 -2.46 -10.62 -1.40
CA LYS A 47 -3.42 -10.90 -0.32
C LYS A 47 -4.79 -10.30 -0.61
N TYR A 48 -4.84 -9.11 -1.19
CA TYR A 48 -6.11 -8.50 -1.61
C TYR A 48 -6.83 -9.37 -2.65
N ASP A 49 -6.12 -9.86 -3.67
CA ASP A 49 -6.70 -10.73 -4.69
C ASP A 49 -7.27 -12.02 -4.05
N GLU A 50 -6.52 -12.65 -3.14
CA GLU A 50 -7.01 -13.80 -2.35
C GLU A 50 -8.27 -13.46 -1.54
N MET A 51 -8.32 -12.28 -0.92
CA MET A 51 -9.47 -11.83 -0.12
C MET A 51 -10.72 -11.58 -0.97
N VAL A 52 -10.56 -11.06 -2.20
CA VAL A 52 -11.67 -10.86 -3.14
C VAL A 52 -12.29 -12.20 -3.53
N GLU A 53 -11.48 -13.21 -3.80
CA GLU A 53 -11.96 -14.57 -4.11
C GLU A 53 -12.74 -15.18 -2.95
N ILE A 54 -12.22 -15.06 -1.71
CA ILE A 54 -12.91 -15.56 -0.51
C ILE A 54 -14.21 -14.77 -0.27
N GLY A 55 -14.15 -13.44 -0.43
CA GLY A 55 -15.24 -12.50 -0.16
C GLY A 55 -16.49 -12.71 -1.02
N GLN A 56 -16.35 -13.29 -2.22
CA GLN A 56 -17.50 -13.64 -3.09
C GLN A 56 -18.46 -14.64 -2.43
N THR A 57 -18.01 -15.42 -1.47
CA THR A 57 -18.84 -16.44 -0.80
C THR A 57 -19.68 -15.90 0.37
N VAL A 58 -19.49 -14.63 0.75
CA VAL A 58 -20.00 -14.03 2.00
C VAL A 58 -20.81 -12.74 1.76
N GLU A 59 -21.52 -12.74 0.62
CA GLU A 59 -22.23 -11.66 -0.11
C GLU A 59 -23.14 -10.71 0.69
N HIS A 60 -23.35 -10.93 2.00
CA HIS A 60 -24.25 -10.13 2.84
C HIS A 60 -23.63 -9.58 4.13
N ASN A 61 -22.33 -9.75 4.36
CA ASN A 61 -21.68 -9.20 5.54
C ASN A 61 -21.10 -7.80 5.27
N LYS A 62 -21.83 -6.77 5.74
CA LYS A 62 -21.43 -5.36 5.60
C LYS A 62 -20.03 -5.08 6.16
N GLU A 63 -19.67 -5.70 7.27
CA GLU A 63 -18.39 -5.50 7.96
C GLU A 63 -17.23 -6.12 7.16
N ILE A 64 -17.44 -7.27 6.51
CA ILE A 64 -16.46 -7.84 5.57
C ILE A 64 -16.27 -6.90 4.37
N HIS A 65 -17.36 -6.38 3.80
CA HIS A 65 -17.27 -5.42 2.69
C HIS A 65 -16.51 -4.15 3.08
N GLU A 66 -16.69 -3.68 4.32
CA GLU A 66 -15.94 -2.54 4.85
C GLU A 66 -14.43 -2.82 4.90
N LEU A 67 -14.01 -3.96 5.46
CA LEU A 67 -12.59 -4.33 5.52
C LEU A 67 -11.99 -4.55 4.13
N LEU A 68 -12.71 -5.25 3.24
CA LEU A 68 -12.29 -5.42 1.84
C LEU A 68 -12.08 -4.09 1.14
N SER A 69 -13.01 -3.15 1.30
CA SER A 69 -12.92 -1.81 0.71
C SER A 69 -11.71 -1.03 1.26
N LYS A 70 -11.41 -1.15 2.55
CA LYS A 70 -10.23 -0.52 3.15
C LYS A 70 -8.92 -1.09 2.59
N VAL A 71 -8.82 -2.41 2.48
CA VAL A 71 -7.63 -3.08 1.90
C VAL A 71 -7.48 -2.74 0.41
N GLU A 72 -8.58 -2.68 -0.34
CA GLU A 72 -8.60 -2.23 -1.73
C GLU A 72 -8.01 -0.82 -1.88
N LYS A 73 -8.50 0.14 -1.07
CA LYS A 73 -8.02 1.53 -1.10
C LYS A 73 -6.55 1.65 -0.74
N ALA A 74 -6.08 0.87 0.24
CA ALA A 74 -4.66 0.81 0.56
C ALA A 74 -3.83 0.22 -0.59
N ASN A 75 -4.30 -0.87 -1.22
CA ASN A 75 -3.68 -1.46 -2.40
C ASN A 75 -3.60 -0.47 -3.58
N MET A 76 -4.66 0.32 -3.80
CA MET A 76 -4.65 1.41 -4.79
C MET A 76 -3.59 2.46 -4.44
N ALA A 77 -3.55 2.93 -3.20
CA ALA A 77 -2.55 3.90 -2.75
C ALA A 77 -1.12 3.38 -2.98
N PHE A 78 -0.83 2.13 -2.60
CA PHE A 78 0.49 1.53 -2.82
C PHE A 78 0.81 1.29 -4.30
N SER A 79 -0.18 0.97 -5.12
CA SER A 79 -0.01 0.88 -6.56
C SER A 79 0.46 2.22 -7.14
N ASN A 80 -0.12 3.33 -6.66
CA ASN A 80 0.32 4.67 -7.05
C ASN A 80 1.73 4.99 -6.56
N LEU A 81 2.08 4.61 -5.32
CA LEU A 81 3.44 4.74 -4.79
C LEU A 81 4.44 4.00 -5.69
N ARG A 82 4.15 2.76 -6.06
CA ARG A 82 5.00 1.94 -6.94
C ARG A 82 5.20 2.59 -8.31
N ILE A 83 4.13 3.09 -8.93
CA ILE A 83 4.19 3.78 -10.24
C ILE A 83 5.01 5.08 -10.16
N HIS A 84 4.93 5.79 -9.03
CA HIS A 84 5.57 7.09 -8.85
C HIS A 84 6.76 7.06 -7.87
N ASN A 85 7.41 5.91 -7.69
CA ASN A 85 8.46 5.69 -6.68
C ASN A 85 9.60 6.74 -6.78
N LYS A 86 10.07 7.04 -7.99
CA LYS A 86 11.13 8.03 -8.24
C LYS A 86 10.81 9.44 -7.75
N LYS A 87 9.54 9.79 -7.63
CA LYS A 87 9.07 11.10 -7.11
C LYS A 87 8.77 11.07 -5.61
N ASN A 88 8.65 9.87 -5.05
CA ASN A 88 8.29 9.62 -3.67
C ASN A 88 9.43 8.92 -2.91
N THR A 89 10.69 9.19 -3.27
CA THR A 89 11.88 8.54 -2.70
C THR A 89 11.94 8.61 -1.18
N LYS A 90 11.49 9.73 -0.59
CA LYS A 90 11.41 9.91 0.87
C LYS A 90 10.48 8.94 1.58
N TYR A 91 9.54 8.34 0.85
CA TYR A 91 8.64 7.33 1.42
C TYR A 91 9.37 6.01 1.66
N PHE A 92 10.46 5.73 0.93
CA PHE A 92 11.22 4.49 1.07
C PHE A 92 12.21 4.58 2.24
N SER A 93 11.66 4.73 3.44
CA SER A 93 12.39 4.80 4.71
C SER A 93 12.19 3.54 5.54
N GLU A 94 13.12 3.26 6.45
CA GLU A 94 13.01 2.14 7.41
C GLU A 94 11.75 2.23 8.29
N GLU A 95 11.33 3.45 8.64
CA GLU A 95 10.09 3.71 9.37
C GLU A 95 8.87 3.21 8.57
N ASN A 96 8.78 3.59 7.30
CA ASN A 96 7.68 3.16 6.43
C ASN A 96 7.77 1.68 6.07
N TYR A 97 8.97 1.12 5.94
CA TYR A 97 9.16 -0.32 5.82
C TYR A 97 8.56 -1.05 7.02
N THR A 98 8.89 -0.62 8.24
CA THR A 98 8.38 -1.21 9.49
C THR A 98 6.86 -1.11 9.58
N ASN A 99 6.30 0.06 9.27
CA ASN A 99 4.85 0.29 9.32
C ASN A 99 4.11 -0.50 8.22
N LEU A 100 4.68 -0.62 7.03
CA LEU A 100 4.10 -1.40 5.94
C LEU A 100 4.13 -2.90 6.25
N HIS A 101 5.23 -3.39 6.83
CA HIS A 101 5.32 -4.78 7.29
C HIS A 101 4.20 -5.11 8.28
N ARG A 102 3.96 -4.23 9.27
CA ARG A 102 2.83 -4.36 10.21
C ARG A 102 1.48 -4.38 9.49
N LEU A 103 1.30 -3.52 8.48
CA LEU A 103 0.07 -3.51 7.70
C LEU A 103 -0.14 -4.84 6.96
N VAL A 104 0.92 -5.42 6.39
CA VAL A 104 0.86 -6.73 5.73
C VAL A 104 0.43 -7.82 6.71
N GLU A 105 0.96 -7.82 7.94
CA GLU A 105 0.54 -8.76 9.00
C GLU A 105 -0.94 -8.58 9.37
N ILE A 106 -1.42 -7.33 9.47
CA ILE A 106 -2.82 -7.04 9.77
C ILE A 106 -3.73 -7.50 8.62
N ILE A 107 -3.35 -7.24 7.37
CA ILE A 107 -4.08 -7.70 6.17
C ILE A 107 -4.16 -9.23 6.14
N ASP A 108 -3.08 -9.93 6.54
CA ASP A 108 -3.07 -11.39 6.64
C ASP A 108 -4.10 -11.90 7.66
N LYS A 109 -4.14 -11.28 8.85
CA LYS A 109 -5.16 -11.59 9.87
C LYS A 109 -6.58 -11.27 9.40
N ILE A 110 -6.77 -10.18 8.65
CA ILE A 110 -8.08 -9.85 8.05
C ILE A 110 -8.49 -10.93 7.05
N ARG A 111 -7.58 -11.38 6.18
CA ARG A 111 -7.84 -12.48 5.24
C ARG A 111 -8.29 -13.75 5.98
N GLU A 112 -7.58 -14.13 7.04
CA GLU A 112 -7.95 -15.26 7.89
C GLU A 112 -9.34 -15.08 8.52
N PHE A 113 -9.62 -13.90 9.07
CA PHE A 113 -10.92 -13.58 9.65
C PHE A 113 -12.06 -13.74 8.63
N ILE A 114 -11.88 -13.26 7.39
CA ILE A 114 -12.87 -13.42 6.32
C ILE A 114 -13.06 -14.90 5.96
N ALA A 115 -11.97 -15.66 5.84
CA ALA A 115 -12.04 -17.10 5.54
C ALA A 115 -12.78 -17.90 6.61
N GLU A 116 -12.67 -17.49 7.88
CA GLU A 116 -13.30 -18.16 9.01
C GLU A 116 -14.72 -17.69 9.34
N ILE A 117 -15.27 -16.74 8.58
CA ILE A 117 -16.57 -16.15 8.91
C ILE A 117 -17.72 -17.17 8.92
N SER A 118 -17.60 -18.24 8.11
CA SER A 118 -18.55 -19.36 8.06
C SER A 118 -18.61 -20.12 9.39
N LYS A 119 -17.55 -20.06 10.22
CA LYS A 119 -17.49 -20.64 11.57
C LYS A 119 -18.15 -19.76 12.64
N GLY A 120 -18.56 -18.54 12.27
CA GLY A 120 -19.25 -17.59 13.14
C GLY A 120 -18.55 -16.23 13.18
N TYR A 121 -19.37 -15.17 13.14
CA TYR A 121 -18.89 -13.80 13.22
C TYR A 121 -18.43 -13.42 14.64
N LYS A 122 -17.24 -12.81 14.75
CA LYS A 122 -16.64 -12.38 16.02
C LYS A 122 -16.41 -10.87 16.02
N ALA A 123 -17.40 -10.12 16.50
CA ALA A 123 -17.39 -8.66 16.51
C ALA A 123 -16.16 -8.03 17.18
N GLU A 124 -15.65 -8.64 18.26
CA GLU A 124 -14.46 -8.15 18.96
C GLU A 124 -13.19 -8.24 18.08
N ILE A 125 -13.04 -9.35 17.35
CA ILE A 125 -11.92 -9.55 16.43
C ILE A 125 -12.00 -8.55 15.29
N PHE A 126 -13.19 -8.38 14.71
CA PHE A 126 -13.43 -7.38 13.68
C PHE A 126 -13.02 -5.98 14.16
N ARG A 127 -13.51 -5.55 15.33
CA ARG A 127 -13.23 -4.22 15.88
C ARG A 127 -11.73 -4.00 16.09
N ASN A 128 -11.03 -5.00 16.63
CA ASN A 128 -9.59 -4.89 16.88
C ASN A 128 -8.80 -4.82 15.58
N LEU A 129 -9.10 -5.67 14.60
CA LEU A 129 -8.48 -5.63 13.27
C LEU A 129 -8.73 -4.30 12.57
N ASN A 130 -9.97 -3.80 12.63
CA ASN A 130 -10.34 -2.52 12.03
C ASN A 130 -9.55 -1.36 12.64
N ASN A 131 -9.41 -1.32 13.97
CA ASN A 131 -8.65 -0.29 14.68
C ASN A 131 -7.14 -0.39 14.41
N GLU A 132 -6.57 -1.60 14.40
CA GLU A 132 -5.16 -1.83 14.08
C GLU A 132 -4.85 -1.40 12.64
N PHE A 133 -5.74 -1.72 11.71
CA PHE A 133 -5.63 -1.31 10.32
C PHE A 133 -5.64 0.22 10.20
N ASP A 134 -6.66 0.89 10.76
CA ASP A 134 -6.81 2.34 10.70
C ASP A 134 -5.62 3.07 11.34
N THR A 135 -5.13 2.57 12.47
CA THR A 135 -3.94 3.11 13.15
C THR A 135 -2.70 2.99 12.25
N THR A 136 -2.51 1.84 11.61
CA THR A 136 -1.34 1.60 10.76
C THR A 136 -1.38 2.42 9.48
N VAL A 137 -2.56 2.58 8.88
CA VAL A 137 -2.81 3.47 7.73
C VAL A 137 -2.47 4.92 8.07
N GLN A 138 -2.83 5.39 9.28
CA GLN A 138 -2.47 6.72 9.76
C GLN A 138 -0.95 6.89 9.92
N LEU A 139 -0.25 5.89 10.46
CA LEU A 139 1.22 5.90 10.56
C LEU A 139 1.88 5.99 9.18
N LEU A 140 1.33 5.30 8.20
CA LEU A 140 1.76 5.34 6.80
C LEU A 140 1.34 6.62 6.05
N LYS A 141 0.55 7.48 6.71
CA LYS A 141 0.03 8.76 6.18
C LYS A 141 -0.74 8.57 4.88
N LEU A 142 -1.53 7.51 4.80
CA LEU A 142 -2.40 7.22 3.67
C LEU A 142 -3.75 7.90 3.85
N ASP A 143 -4.18 8.62 2.83
CA ASP A 143 -5.55 9.07 2.64
C ASP A 143 -6.32 8.01 1.86
N LEU A 144 -7.26 7.33 2.51
CA LEU A 144 -8.09 6.30 1.89
C LEU A 144 -9.43 6.85 1.37
N GLU A 145 -9.75 8.12 1.61
CA GLU A 145 -10.90 8.76 0.96
C GLU A 145 -10.55 9.11 -0.49
N VAL A 146 -9.29 9.51 -0.73
CA VAL A 146 -8.74 9.78 -2.06
C VAL A 146 -7.45 8.99 -2.31
N PRO A 147 -7.50 7.64 -2.38
CA PRO A 147 -6.31 6.78 -2.43
C PRO A 147 -5.39 7.06 -3.63
N PHE A 148 -5.94 7.59 -4.71
CA PHE A 148 -5.19 8.03 -5.87
C PHE A 148 -4.29 9.23 -5.59
N SER A 149 -4.67 10.13 -4.70
CA SER A 149 -3.94 11.36 -4.43
C SER A 149 -2.66 11.19 -3.60
N ASN A 150 -2.48 10.04 -2.92
CA ASN A 150 -1.39 9.85 -1.95
C ASN A 150 0.02 10.11 -2.50
N TYR A 151 0.28 9.63 -3.71
CA TYR A 151 1.63 9.62 -4.30
C TYR A 151 1.67 10.18 -5.71
N LEU A 152 0.56 10.78 -6.14
CA LEU A 152 0.55 11.52 -7.39
C LEU A 152 1.47 12.73 -7.24
N PRO A 153 2.22 13.10 -8.30
CA PRO A 153 2.80 14.42 -8.37
C PRO A 153 1.69 15.44 -8.10
N ARG A 154 1.98 16.59 -7.48
CA ARG A 154 1.06 17.74 -7.53
C ARG A 154 0.92 18.16 -8.99
N ILE A 155 0.05 17.49 -9.72
CA ILE A 155 -0.38 17.94 -11.02
C ILE A 155 -1.32 19.09 -10.68
N LYS A 156 -0.89 20.31 -11.00
CA LYS A 156 -1.84 21.42 -11.09
C LYS A 156 -2.93 20.96 -12.06
N GLU A 157 -4.10 20.67 -11.51
CA GLU A 157 -5.36 20.43 -12.23
C GLU A 157 -5.27 19.36 -13.33
N VAL A 158 -5.40 18.09 -12.96
CA VAL A 158 -6.00 17.13 -13.90
C VAL A 158 -7.21 16.52 -13.21
N ASN A 159 -8.37 17.10 -13.52
CA ASN A 159 -9.65 16.50 -13.18
C ASN A 159 -9.82 15.28 -14.10
N PHE A 160 -9.41 14.11 -13.61
CA PHE A 160 -9.75 12.82 -14.24
C PHE A 160 -11.21 12.43 -13.98
N LEU A 161 -11.92 13.15 -13.09
CA LEU A 161 -13.32 12.88 -12.76
C LEU A 161 -14.25 12.78 -14.00
N PRO A 162 -14.15 13.64 -15.02
CA PRO A 162 -14.91 13.48 -16.25
C PRO A 162 -14.57 12.16 -16.96
N LEU A 163 -13.28 11.81 -17.08
CA LEU A 163 -12.85 10.57 -17.74
C LEU A 163 -13.29 9.32 -16.96
N VAL A 164 -13.20 9.35 -15.64
CA VAL A 164 -13.67 8.26 -14.77
C VAL A 164 -15.17 8.06 -14.94
N ARG A 165 -15.96 9.15 -15.01
CA ARG A 165 -17.41 9.09 -15.27
C ARG A 165 -17.73 8.45 -16.63
N GLU A 166 -16.99 8.83 -17.68
CA GLU A 166 -17.17 8.23 -19.02
C GLU A 166 -16.86 6.73 -19.01
N VAL A 167 -15.78 6.30 -18.36
CA VAL A 167 -15.43 4.87 -18.25
C VAL A 167 -16.51 4.08 -17.50
N THR A 168 -17.08 4.66 -16.42
CA THR A 168 -18.19 4.05 -15.68
C THR A 168 -19.46 3.94 -16.52
N ASN A 169 -19.80 4.95 -17.32
CA ASN A 169 -20.96 4.90 -18.21
C ASN A 169 -20.82 3.76 -19.24
N ILE A 170 -19.66 3.67 -19.90
CA ILE A 170 -19.36 2.61 -20.87
C ILE A 170 -19.49 1.22 -20.23
N TYR A 171 -18.97 1.05 -19.01
CA TYR A 171 -19.10 -0.21 -18.28
C TYR A 171 -20.56 -0.59 -18.03
N ASN A 172 -21.40 0.36 -17.58
CA ASN A 172 -22.82 0.11 -17.33
C ASN A 172 -23.57 -0.25 -18.62
N GLU A 173 -23.28 0.43 -19.73
CA GLU A 173 -23.85 0.11 -21.05
C GLU A 173 -23.49 -1.33 -21.48
N ILE A 174 -22.24 -1.76 -21.28
CA ILE A 174 -21.80 -3.13 -21.58
C ILE A 174 -22.61 -4.15 -20.76
N ILE A 175 -22.83 -3.88 -19.47
CA ILE A 175 -23.62 -4.75 -18.60
C ILE A 175 -25.08 -4.84 -19.09
N GLU A 176 -25.71 -3.72 -19.41
CA GLU A 176 -27.10 -3.69 -19.89
C GLU A 176 -27.27 -4.47 -21.21
N VAL A 177 -26.35 -4.29 -22.16
CA VAL A 177 -26.32 -5.05 -23.42
C VAL A 177 -26.17 -6.54 -23.15
N TYR A 178 -25.24 -6.93 -22.28
CA TYR A 178 -25.03 -8.33 -21.92
C TYR A 178 -26.27 -8.97 -21.30
N GLN A 179 -26.93 -8.30 -20.35
CA GLN A 179 -28.14 -8.82 -19.70
C GLN A 179 -29.30 -8.95 -20.69
N THR A 180 -29.49 -7.96 -21.56
CA THR A 180 -30.53 -7.99 -22.60
C THR A 180 -30.33 -9.16 -23.57
N ALA A 181 -29.09 -9.40 -23.99
CA ALA A 181 -28.75 -10.53 -24.86
C ALA A 181 -29.04 -11.88 -24.19
N GLN A 182 -28.73 -12.03 -22.90
CA GLN A 182 -29.02 -13.24 -22.13
C GLN A 182 -30.53 -13.48 -21.97
N TYR A 183 -31.31 -12.43 -21.70
CA TYR A 183 -32.77 -12.52 -21.61
C TYR A 183 -33.40 -12.96 -22.94
N ASN A 184 -33.00 -12.33 -24.05
CA ASN A 184 -33.49 -12.66 -25.39
C ASN A 184 -33.14 -14.11 -25.76
N LYS A 185 -31.91 -14.55 -25.47
CA LYS A 185 -31.48 -15.93 -25.69
C LYS A 185 -32.36 -16.94 -24.95
N LYS A 186 -32.66 -16.69 -23.67
CA LYS A 186 -33.55 -17.55 -22.88
C LYS A 186 -34.97 -17.58 -23.44
N THR A 187 -35.50 -16.42 -23.85
CA THR A 187 -36.86 -16.29 -24.39
C THR A 187 -37.01 -17.01 -25.74
N CYS A 188 -36.05 -16.85 -26.64
CA CYS A 188 -36.04 -17.53 -27.95
C CYS A 188 -35.84 -19.05 -27.86
N TRP A 189 -35.29 -19.57 -26.76
CA TRP A 189 -35.13 -21.00 -26.53
C TRP A 189 -36.30 -21.61 -25.74
N SER A 190 -37.24 -20.78 -25.27
CA SER A 190 -38.45 -21.21 -24.56
C SER A 190 -39.72 -21.16 -25.42
N MET A 191 -39.62 -20.78 -26.70
CA MET A 191 -40.66 -20.93 -27.73
C MET A 191 -40.35 -22.15 -28.60
#